data_AF-A0A6J7KKJ7-F1
#
_entry.id   AF-A0A6J7KKJ7-F1
#
_cell.length_a   1.000
_cell.length_b   1.000
_cell.length_c   1.000
_cell.angle_alpha   90.00
_cell.angle_beta   90.00
_cell.angle_gamma   90.00
#
_symmetry.space_group_name_H-M   'P 1'
#
loop_
_entity.id
_entity.type
_entity.pdbx_description
1 polymer ?
#
loop_
_entity_poly.entity_id
_entity_poly.type
_entity_poly.pdbx_seq_one_letter_code
_entity_poly.pdbx_strand_id
1 'polypeptide(L)'
;MEDDTFNNNDEFTVASEPPTCDRRQRRSRWAALFAECRSRPGEWRQIREPMKPSSAHQIASDLRSAHRRAPDKSRMRGILLGDRWETVADTLPGESTDQVYVWLRFVGHQQAA
;
A
#
# COMPACT_ATOMS: atom_id res chain seq x y z
N MET A 1 56.17 24.93 1.09
CA MET A 1 55.91 24.07 2.26
C MET A 1 55.12 24.95 3.22
N GLU A 2 53.83 24.78 3.42
CA GLU A 2 52.94 23.64 3.19
C GLU A 2 51.55 24.12 2.75
N ASP A 3 50.96 23.31 1.88
CA ASP A 3 49.56 23.28 1.45
C ASP A 3 48.68 22.85 2.62
N ASP A 4 47.56 23.53 2.86
CA ASP A 4 46.41 22.93 3.54
C ASP A 4 45.11 23.40 2.90
N THR A 5 44.94 22.86 1.69
CA THR A 5 43.71 22.30 1.12
C THR A 5 42.41 22.56 1.89
N PHE A 6 41.57 23.43 1.34
CA PHE A 6 40.13 23.49 1.63
C PHE A 6 39.51 22.11 1.36
N ASN A 7 39.16 21.37 2.42
CA ASN A 7 38.45 20.09 2.28
C ASN A 7 36.94 20.35 2.09
N ASN A 8 36.56 20.69 0.85
CA ASN A 8 35.17 20.66 0.38
C ASN A 8 34.78 19.21 0.09
N ASN A 9 34.25 18.51 1.09
CA ASN A 9 33.63 17.20 0.94
C ASN A 9 32.12 17.28 1.18
N ASP A 10 31.46 18.25 0.55
CA ASP A 10 30.02 18.18 0.28
C ASP A 10 29.83 17.50 -1.07
N GLU A 11 29.78 16.17 -1.03
CA GLU A 11 29.51 15.29 -2.17
C GLU A 11 28.04 15.41 -2.58
N PHE A 12 27.69 16.52 -3.23
CA PHE A 12 26.42 16.63 -3.94
C PHE A 12 26.67 16.44 -5.43
N THR A 13 26.02 15.42 -6.00
CA THR A 13 26.02 15.22 -7.44
C THR A 13 25.17 16.32 -8.09
N VAL A 14 25.82 17.33 -8.67
CA VAL A 14 25.15 18.37 -9.46
C VAL A 14 24.71 17.74 -10.79
N ALA A 15 23.46 17.28 -10.85
CA ALA A 15 22.84 16.85 -12.10
C ALA A 15 22.24 18.07 -12.82
N SER A 16 22.68 18.34 -14.06
CA SER A 16 22.19 19.47 -14.87
C SER A 16 20.75 19.31 -15.36
N GLU A 17 20.20 18.10 -15.27
CA GLU A 17 18.79 17.81 -15.52
C GLU A 17 18.21 17.19 -14.24
N PRO A 18 17.01 17.60 -13.78
CA PRO A 18 16.36 16.90 -12.67
C PRO A 18 16.31 15.42 -13.06
N PRO A 19 16.58 14.47 -12.14
CA PRO A 19 16.48 13.05 -12.47
C PRO A 19 15.14 12.88 -13.15
N THR A 20 15.14 12.57 -14.46
CA THR A 20 13.92 12.30 -15.19
C THR A 20 13.30 11.20 -14.38
N CYS A 21 12.28 11.55 -13.63
CA CYS A 21 11.65 10.65 -12.69
C CYS A 21 11.11 9.59 -13.62
N ASP A 22 11.89 8.52 -13.77
CA ASP A 22 11.58 7.39 -14.61
C ASP A 22 10.37 6.82 -13.88
N ARG A 23 9.21 7.36 -14.25
CA ARG A 23 7.87 6.92 -13.90
C ARG A 23 7.68 5.57 -14.58
N ARG A 24 8.64 4.64 -14.43
CA ARG A 24 8.34 3.26 -14.13
C ARG A 24 7.23 3.36 -13.09
N GLN A 25 6.00 3.24 -13.58
CA GLN A 25 4.79 3.22 -12.81
C GLN A 25 5.09 2.34 -11.63
N ARG A 26 5.41 2.95 -10.48
CA ARG A 26 5.44 2.23 -9.23
C ARG A 26 3.98 1.87 -9.06
N ARG A 27 3.60 0.69 -9.58
CA ARG A 27 2.30 0.08 -9.34
C ARG A 27 2.12 0.25 -7.85
N SER A 28 1.08 0.97 -7.44
CA SER A 28 0.87 1.20 -6.02
C SER A 28 0.96 -0.17 -5.36
N ARG A 29 1.69 -0.28 -4.25
CA ARG A 29 1.84 -1.54 -3.52
C ARG A 29 0.48 -2.22 -3.31
N TRP A 30 -0.54 -1.40 -3.09
CA TRP A 30 -1.96 -1.75 -3.07
C TRP A 30 -2.49 -2.36 -4.37
N ALA A 31 -2.27 -1.75 -5.54
CA ALA A 31 -2.75 -2.28 -6.81
C ALA A 31 -2.14 -3.65 -7.14
N ALA A 32 -0.85 -3.85 -6.82
CA ALA A 32 -0.21 -5.16 -6.98
C ALA A 32 -0.84 -6.20 -6.04
N LEU A 33 -1.01 -5.86 -4.76
CA LEU A 33 -1.66 -6.72 -3.77
C LEU A 33 -3.09 -7.10 -4.19
N PHE A 34 -3.90 -6.14 -4.63
CA PHE A 34 -5.28 -6.42 -5.06
C PHE A 34 -5.34 -7.27 -6.31
N ALA A 35 -4.47 -7.02 -7.30
CA ALA A 35 -4.37 -7.87 -8.48
C ALA A 35 -4.01 -9.32 -8.09
N GLU A 36 -3.10 -9.49 -7.14
CA GLU A 36 -2.71 -10.79 -6.63
C GLU A 36 -3.86 -11.50 -5.91
N CYS A 37 -4.60 -10.79 -5.04
CA CYS A 37 -5.79 -11.34 -4.39
C CYS A 37 -6.88 -11.74 -5.40
N ARG A 38 -7.09 -10.95 -6.47
CA ARG A 38 -8.05 -11.30 -7.53
C ARG A 38 -7.62 -12.53 -8.34
N SER A 39 -6.31 -12.75 -8.51
CA SER A 39 -5.80 -13.95 -9.18
C SER A 39 -6.07 -15.24 -8.38
N ARG A 40 -6.33 -15.12 -7.07
CA ARG A 40 -6.67 -16.24 -6.17
C ARG A 40 -7.86 -15.88 -5.26
N PRO A 41 -9.08 -15.84 -5.81
CA PRO A 41 -10.27 -15.52 -5.03
C PRO A 41 -10.44 -16.49 -3.85
N GLY A 42 -10.85 -15.97 -2.68
CA GLY A 42 -11.08 -16.74 -1.47
C GLY A 42 -9.86 -16.94 -0.56
N GLU A 43 -8.64 -16.73 -1.06
CA GLU A 43 -7.41 -16.84 -0.25
C GLU A 43 -7.19 -15.61 0.64
N TRP A 44 -6.87 -15.85 1.91
CA TRP A 44 -6.45 -14.80 2.84
C TRP A 44 -5.01 -14.38 2.58
N ARG A 45 -4.78 -13.07 2.51
CA ARG A 45 -3.46 -12.48 2.36
C ARG A 45 -3.24 -11.37 3.36
N GLN A 46 -2.07 -11.37 3.98
CA GLN A 46 -1.67 -10.36 4.95
C GLN A 46 -0.97 -9.18 4.27
N ILE A 47 -1.27 -7.97 4.72
CA ILE A 47 -0.48 -6.80 4.39
C ILE A 47 0.82 -6.85 5.19
N ARG A 48 1.96 -6.88 4.50
CA ARG A 48 3.29 -7.03 5.15
C ARG A 48 3.70 -5.86 6.05
N GLU A 49 3.07 -4.69 5.90
CA GLU A 49 3.40 -3.51 6.70
C GLU A 49 2.51 -3.51 7.95
N PRO A 50 3.08 -3.59 9.16
CA PRO A 50 2.32 -3.37 10.38
C PRO A 50 1.80 -1.94 10.40
N MET A 51 0.60 -1.76 10.91
CA MET A 51 -0.07 -0.46 10.96
C MET A 51 -0.55 -0.18 12.37
N LYS A 52 -0.70 1.11 12.69
CA LYS A 52 -1.39 1.51 13.91
C LYS A 52 -2.82 0.95 13.88
N PRO A 53 -3.40 0.56 15.04
CA PRO A 53 -4.75 0.01 15.11
C PRO A 53 -5.77 0.87 14.35
N SER A 54 -5.76 2.19 14.56
CA SER A 54 -6.69 3.10 13.89
C SER A 54 -6.60 3.06 12.36
N SER A 55 -5.38 3.01 11.81
CA SER A 55 -5.15 2.91 10.37
C SER A 55 -5.58 1.56 9.81
N ALA A 56 -5.26 0.47 10.52
CA ALA A 56 -5.66 -0.88 10.13
C ALA A 56 -7.20 -1.02 10.05
N HIS A 57 -7.90 -0.54 11.07
CA HIS A 57 -9.37 -0.55 11.11
C HIS A 57 -9.98 0.32 10.02
N GLN A 58 -9.39 1.49 9.74
CA GLN A 58 -9.86 2.37 8.67
C GLN A 58 -9.72 1.71 7.30
N ILE A 59 -8.57 1.10 7.01
CA ILE A 59 -8.32 0.37 5.75
C ILE A 59 -9.28 -0.81 5.62
N ALA A 60 -9.45 -1.60 6.69
CA ALA A 60 -10.38 -2.72 6.71
C ALA A 60 -11.83 -2.26 6.43
N SER A 61 -12.25 -1.16 7.03
CA SER A 61 -13.57 -0.55 6.79
C SER A 61 -13.74 -0.06 5.35
N ASP A 62 -12.72 0.62 4.82
CA ASP A 62 -12.71 1.14 3.45
C ASP A 62 -12.76 0.01 2.41
N LEU A 63 -12.04 -1.09 2.65
CA LEU A 63 -12.05 -2.28 1.78
C LEU A 63 -13.41 -3.00 1.82
N ARG A 64 -14.00 -3.22 3.00
CA ARG A 64 -15.35 -3.81 3.10
C ARG A 64 -16.39 -2.97 2.38
N SER A 65 -16.23 -1.65 2.40
CA SER A 65 -17.13 -0.69 1.74
C SER A 65 -16.75 -0.37 0.29
N ALA A 66 -15.68 -0.98 -0.25
CA ALA A 66 -15.15 -0.68 -1.57
C ALA A 66 -16.19 -0.83 -2.69
N HIS A 67 -17.01 -1.89 -2.63
CA HIS A 67 -18.10 -2.13 -3.58
C HIS A 67 -19.14 -1.00 -3.66
N ARG A 68 -19.23 -0.14 -2.63
CA ARG A 68 -20.21 0.98 -2.56
C ARG A 68 -19.64 2.32 -2.97
N ARG A 69 -18.32 2.44 -3.13
CA ARG A 69 -17.65 3.72 -3.41
C ARG A 69 -17.30 3.81 -4.89
N ALA A 70 -17.46 5.00 -5.45
CA ALA A 70 -16.90 5.30 -6.77
C ALA A 70 -15.36 5.12 -6.72
N PRO A 71 -14.74 4.48 -7.72
CA PRO A 71 -13.30 4.21 -7.76
C PRO A 71 -12.45 5.48 -7.53
N ASP A 72 -12.93 6.62 -8.04
CA ASP A 72 -12.26 7.92 -7.94
C ASP A 72 -12.26 8.52 -6.52
N LYS A 73 -13.12 8.01 -5.63
CA LYS A 73 -13.17 8.39 -4.22
C LYS A 73 -12.39 7.43 -3.32
N SER A 74 -11.83 6.36 -3.87
CA SER A 74 -11.02 5.42 -3.11
C SER A 74 -9.60 5.96 -2.93
N ARG A 75 -9.16 6.06 -1.67
CA ARG A 75 -7.76 6.38 -1.34
C ARG A 75 -6.79 5.25 -1.75
N MET A 76 -7.32 4.03 -1.93
CA MET A 76 -6.56 2.84 -2.30
C MET A 76 -6.62 2.62 -3.80
N ARG A 77 -5.56 3.01 -4.50
CA ARG A 77 -5.44 2.77 -5.95
C ARG A 77 -5.42 1.27 -6.23
N GLY A 78 -6.20 0.86 -7.23
CA GLY A 78 -6.26 -0.51 -7.72
C GLY A 78 -7.48 -1.30 -7.28
N ILE A 79 -8.37 -0.72 -6.45
CA ILE A 79 -9.71 -1.26 -6.20
C ILE A 79 -10.58 -1.02 -7.43
N LEU A 80 -11.28 -2.05 -7.90
CA LEU A 80 -12.20 -1.98 -9.04
C LEU A 80 -13.64 -1.83 -8.54
N LEU A 81 -14.49 -1.22 -9.37
CA LEU A 81 -15.92 -1.07 -9.06
C LEU A 81 -16.56 -2.45 -8.87
N GLY A 82 -17.39 -2.57 -7.83
CA GLY A 82 -18.06 -3.83 -7.49
C GLY A 82 -17.16 -4.85 -6.79
N ASP A 83 -15.86 -4.59 -6.58
CA ASP A 83 -15.03 -5.51 -5.80
C ASP A 83 -15.58 -5.70 -4.37
N ARG A 84 -15.78 -6.96 -4.00
CA ARG A 84 -16.11 -7.36 -2.64
C ARG A 84 -14.90 -7.94 -1.94
N TRP A 85 -14.58 -7.34 -0.81
CA TRP A 85 -13.45 -7.73 0.03
C TRP A 85 -13.96 -8.12 1.41
N GLU A 86 -13.34 -9.15 1.98
CA GLU A 86 -13.40 -9.42 3.41
C GLU A 86 -12.06 -9.06 4.04
N THR A 87 -12.11 -8.54 5.26
CA THR A 87 -10.93 -8.06 5.97
C THR A 87 -10.99 -8.41 7.44
N VAL A 88 -9.84 -8.76 8.00
CA VAL A 88 -9.63 -8.95 9.44
C VAL A 88 -8.45 -8.08 9.86
N ALA A 89 -8.58 -7.32 10.92
CA ALA A 89 -7.48 -6.56 11.52
C ALA A 89 -7.12 -7.23 12.84
N ASP A 90 -5.92 -7.78 12.95
CA ASP A 90 -5.50 -8.56 14.11
C ASP A 90 -4.01 -8.34 14.45
N THR A 91 -3.66 -8.53 15.70
CA THR A 91 -2.28 -8.51 16.20
C THR A 91 -1.67 -9.89 16.07
N LEU A 92 -0.39 -9.99 15.71
CA LEU A 92 0.29 -11.29 15.72
C LEU A 92 0.52 -11.76 17.16
N PRO A 93 0.41 -13.08 17.44
CA PRO A 93 0.66 -13.61 18.77
C PRO A 93 2.11 -13.33 19.18
N GLY A 94 2.30 -12.59 20.27
CA GLY A 94 3.60 -12.19 20.79
C GLY A 94 4.10 -10.82 20.33
N GLU A 95 3.36 -10.11 19.47
CA GLU A 95 3.67 -8.71 19.15
C GLU A 95 2.94 -7.72 20.06
N SER A 96 3.52 -6.52 20.19
CA SER A 96 2.91 -5.40 20.90
C SER A 96 1.56 -5.04 20.29
N THR A 97 0.58 -4.69 21.12
CA THR A 97 -0.77 -4.24 20.70
C THR A 97 -0.78 -2.97 19.84
N ASP A 98 0.36 -2.32 19.71
CA ASP A 98 0.54 -1.09 18.92
C ASP A 98 0.70 -1.35 17.42
N GLN A 99 0.90 -2.62 17.02
CA GLN A 99 1.06 -3.03 15.62
C GLN A 99 -0.01 -4.06 15.25
N VAL A 100 -0.88 -3.65 14.33
CA VAL A 100 -1.98 -4.46 13.82
C VAL A 100 -1.72 -4.76 12.35
N TYR A 101 -1.95 -6.03 11.99
CA TYR A 101 -1.87 -6.50 10.62
C TYR A 101 -3.27 -6.61 10.05
N VAL A 102 -3.40 -6.26 8.77
CA VAL A 102 -4.64 -6.43 8.04
C VAL A 102 -4.51 -7.66 7.16
N TRP A 103 -5.45 -8.58 7.31
CA TRP A 103 -5.70 -9.68 6.40
C TRP A 103 -6.85 -9.28 5.49
N LEU A 104 -6.72 -9.59 4.21
CA LEU A 104 -7.75 -9.35 3.21
C LEU A 104 -7.91 -10.58 2.33
N ARG A 105 -9.12 -10.81 1.86
CA ARG A 105 -9.40 -11.75 0.78
C ARG A 105 -10.38 -11.16 -0.22
N PHE A 106 -10.15 -11.47 -1.48
CA PHE A 106 -11.08 -11.11 -2.54
C PHE A 106 -12.21 -12.15 -2.58
N VAL A 107 -13.45 -11.70 -2.44
CA VAL A 107 -14.63 -12.59 -2.41
C VAL A 107 -15.28 -12.69 -3.79
N GLY A 108 -15.19 -11.63 -4.59
CA GLY A 108 -15.78 -11.60 -5.93
C GLY A 108 -16.23 -10.19 -6.32
N HIS A 109 -16.97 -10.09 -7.42
CA HIS A 109 -17.59 -8.85 -7.85
C HIS A 109 -19.09 -8.89 -7.54
N GLN A 110 -19.60 -7.85 -6.89
CA GLN A 110 -21.03 -7.62 -6.83
C GLN A 110 -21.43 -6.91 -8.12
N GLN A 111 -22.15 -7.62 -9.00
CA GLN A 111 -22.78 -6.98 -10.16
C GLN A 111 -23.78 -5.95 -9.62
N ALA A 112 -23.67 -4.71 -10.09
CA ALA A 112 -24.74 -3.74 -9.91
C ALA A 112 -25.95 -4.30 -10.67
N ALA A 113 -27.01 -4.63 -9.93
CA ALA A 113 -28.30 -4.97 -10.51
C ALA A 113 -28.91 -3.74 -11.19
#